data_AF-A0A967GW93-F1
#
_entry.id   AF-A0A967GW93-F1
#
_cell.length_a   1.000
_cell.length_b   1.000
_cell.length_c   1.000
_cell.angle_alpha   90.00
_cell.angle_beta   90.00
_cell.angle_gamma   90.00
#
_symmetry.space_group_name_H-M   'P 1'
#
loop_
_entity.id
_entity.type
_entity.pdbx_description
1 polymer ?
#
loop_
_entity_poly.entity_id
_entity_poly.type
_entity_poly.pdbx_seq_one_letter_code
_entity_poly.pdbx_strand_id
1 'polypeptide(L)' 'METDLPPWRWPGVVASLALAGPRGVDSRVIDRSMAEGMIVGDGAQVLRPRWEAINPTLLEMFGE' A
#
# COMPACT_ATOMS: atom_id res chain seq x y z
N MET A 1 -0.22 -17.83 -8.58
CA MET A 1 -0.53 -16.46 -8.16
C MET A 1 -1.94 -16.17 -8.63
N GLU A 2 -2.85 -15.92 -7.70
CA GLU A 2 -4.22 -15.51 -8.02
C GLU A 2 -4.25 -13.99 -8.16
N THR A 3 -4.75 -13.48 -9.28
CA THR A 3 -4.77 -12.05 -9.59
C THR A 3 -5.93 -11.73 -10.53
N ASP A 4 -6.56 -10.58 -10.30
CA ASP A 4 -7.61 -10.05 -11.18
C ASP A 4 -7.05 -9.34 -12.42
N LEU A 5 -5.71 -9.26 -12.58
CA LEU A 5 -5.11 -8.63 -13.76
C LEU A 5 -5.21 -9.57 -14.98
N PRO A 6 -5.90 -9.17 -16.07
CA PRO A 6 -5.95 -9.99 -17.27
C PRO A 6 -4.56 -10.18 -17.89
N PRO A 7 -4.25 -11.37 -18.46
CA PRO A 7 -2.91 -11.70 -18.97
C PRO A 7 -2.31 -10.67 -19.93
N TRP A 8 -3.12 -10.06 -20.79
CA TRP A 8 -2.68 -9.09 -21.79
C TRP A 8 -2.33 -7.70 -21.24
N ARG A 9 -2.64 -7.39 -19.97
CA ARG A 9 -2.22 -6.13 -19.33
C ARG A 9 -0.81 -6.19 -18.75
N TRP A 10 -0.28 -7.38 -18.49
CA TRP A 10 1.05 -7.57 -17.93
C TRP A 10 2.20 -6.94 -18.73
N PRO A 11 2.23 -7.00 -20.08
CA PRO A 11 3.30 -6.37 -20.84
C PRO A 11 3.44 -4.87 -20.54
N GLY A 12 2.32 -4.16 -20.42
CA GLY A 12 2.32 -2.74 -20.07
C GLY A 12 2.87 -2.51 -18.66
N VAL A 13 2.38 -3.26 -17.67
CA VAL A 13 2.83 -3.13 -16.26
C VAL A 13 4.34 -3.38 -16.13
N VAL A 14 4.85 -4.44 -16.78
CA VAL A 14 6.28 -4.77 -16.77
C VAL A 14 7.12 -3.68 -17.44
N ALA A 15 6.67 -3.17 -18.59
CA ALA A 15 7.35 -2.06 -19.26
C ALA A 15 7.38 -0.80 -18.40
N SER A 16 6.26 -0.42 -17.76
CA SER A 16 6.18 0.73 -16.86
C SER A 16 7.15 0.60 -15.69
N LEU A 17 7.21 -0.57 -15.05
CA LEU A 17 8.14 -0.86 -13.95
C LEU A 17 9.60 -0.78 -14.42
N ALA A 18 9.91 -1.35 -15.59
CA ALA A 18 11.26 -1.30 -16.15
C ALA A 18 11.70 0.13 -16.48
N LEU A 19 10.80 0.94 -17.03
CA LEU A 19 11.05 2.34 -17.38
C LEU A 19 11.17 3.25 -16.16
N ALA A 20 10.34 3.04 -15.13
CA ALA A 20 10.44 3.77 -13.87
C ALA A 20 11.79 3.47 -13.17
N GLY A 21 12.24 2.22 -13.26
CA GLY A 21 13.48 1.75 -12.64
C GLY A 21 13.47 1.86 -11.11
N PRO A 22 14.61 1.59 -10.45
CA PRO A 22 14.67 1.51 -8.98
C PRO A 22 14.39 2.82 -8.24
N ARG A 23 14.51 3.96 -8.93
CA ARG A 23 14.33 5.30 -8.34
C ARG A 23 12.97 5.92 -8.67
N GLY A 24 12.19 5.32 -9.57
CA GLY A 24 10.87 5.82 -9.97
C GLY A 24 9.72 5.27 -9.13
N VAL A 25 10.00 4.46 -8.11
CA VAL A 25 9.01 3.89 -7.20
C VAL A 25 9.16 4.53 -5.83
N ASP A 26 8.17 5.32 -5.41
CA ASP A 26 8.07 5.79 -4.02
C ASP A 26 7.49 4.66 -3.17
N SER A 27 8.11 4.43 -2.00
CA SER A 27 7.71 3.40 -1.05
C SER A 27 7.58 4.04 0.33
N ARG A 28 6.38 3.95 0.91
CA ARG A 28 6.07 4.41 2.26
C ARG A 28 5.67 3.23 3.14
N VAL A 29 6.02 3.31 4.41
CA VAL A 29 5.70 2.29 5.42
C VAL A 29 4.73 2.88 6.42
N ILE A 30 3.62 2.18 6.66
CA ILE A 30 2.69 2.51 7.75
C ILE A 30 3.38 2.12 9.06
N ASP A 31 3.87 3.11 9.79
CA ASP A 31 4.59 2.89 11.04
C ASP A 31 3.65 2.84 12.27
N ARG A 32 4.23 2.61 13.44
CA ARG A 32 3.51 2.49 14.73
C ARG A 32 2.76 3.76 15.18
N SER A 33 3.01 4.92 14.58
CA SER A 33 2.25 6.15 14.82
C SER A 33 0.95 6.19 14.01
N MET A 34 0.89 5.43 12.91
CA MET A 34 -0.23 5.34 11.98
C MET A 34 -1.09 4.09 12.18
N ALA A 35 -0.71 3.21 13.10
CA ALA A 35 -1.49 2.03 13.46
C ALA A 35 -1.54 1.87 14.99
N GLU A 36 -2.64 1.32 15.49
CA GLU A 36 -2.86 1.10 16.91
C GLU A 36 -3.10 -0.39 17.18
N GLY A 37 -2.45 -0.95 18.20
CA GLY A 37 -2.68 -2.33 18.60
C GLY A 37 -4.05 -2.50 19.25
N MET A 38 -4.82 -3.49 18.80
CA MET A 38 -6.07 -3.88 19.43
C MET A 38 -6.15 -5.40 19.60
N ILE A 39 -6.86 -5.84 20.63
CA ILE A 39 -7.24 -7.25 20.82
C ILE A 39 -8.66 -7.41 20.32
N VAL A 40 -8.87 -8.29 19.33
CA VAL A 40 -10.20 -8.62 18.81
C VAL A 40 -10.85 -9.68 19.71
N GLY A 41 -12.17 -9.85 19.62
CA GLY A 41 -12.95 -10.69 20.54
C GLY A 41 -12.47 -12.14 20.70
N ASP A 42 -11.71 -12.66 19.72
CA ASP A 42 -11.12 -14.01 19.74
C ASP A 42 -9.69 -14.05 20.32
N GLY A 43 -9.24 -12.97 20.99
CA GLY A 43 -7.92 -12.87 21.60
C GLY A 43 -6.77 -12.55 20.63
N ALA A 44 -7.07 -12.37 19.34
CA ALA A 44 -6.07 -12.02 18.33
C ALA A 44 -5.57 -10.58 18.53
N GLN A 45 -4.26 -10.37 18.50
CA GLN A 45 -3.65 -9.04 18.44
C GLN A 45 -3.56 -8.61 16.97
N VAL A 46 -4.20 -7.49 16.65
CA VAL A 46 -4.18 -6.91 15.31
C VAL A 46 -3.80 -5.44 15.37
N LEU A 47 -3.22 -4.93 14.28
CA LEU A 47 -2.98 -3.51 14.10
C LEU A 47 -4.17 -2.89 13.39
N ARG A 48 -4.90 -2.03 14.08
CA ARG A 48 -5.95 -1.21 13.47
C ARG A 48 -5.31 0.00 12.80
N PRO A 49 -5.63 0.30 11.53
CA PRO A 49 -5.16 1.51 10.89
C PRO A 49 -5.77 2.76 11.55
N ARG A 50 -4.95 3.80 11.73
CA ARG A 50 -5.42 5.14 12.09
C ARG A 50 -5.50 5.98 10.82
N TRP A 51 -6.68 5.99 10.20
CA TRP A 51 -6.88 6.63 8.89
C TRP A 51 -6.61 8.13 8.90
N GLU A 52 -6.83 8.82 10.03
CA GLU A 52 -6.53 10.25 10.18
C GLU A 52 -5.03 10.54 10.00
N ALA A 53 -4.16 9.58 10.33
CA ALA A 53 -2.71 9.70 10.14
C ALA A 53 -2.24 9.14 8.79
N ILE A 54 -2.95 8.16 8.22
CA ILE A 54 -2.59 7.54 6.93
C ILE A 54 -3.04 8.40 5.74
N ASN A 55 -4.25 8.96 5.78
CA ASN A 55 -4.85 9.67 4.66
C ASN A 55 -4.00 10.83 4.13
N PRO A 56 -3.38 11.68 4.98
CA PRO A 56 -2.48 12.73 4.49
C PRO A 56 -1.34 12.20 3.63
N THR A 57 -0.78 11.04 3.98
CA THR A 57 0.29 10.38 3.20
C THR A 57 -0.21 9.94 1.83
N LEU A 58 -1.44 9.41 1.74
CA LEU A 58 -2.04 9.01 0.47
C LEU A 58 -2.29 10.24 -0.43
N LEU A 59 -2.79 11.33 0.15
CA LEU A 59 -3.02 12.59 -0.56
C LEU A 59 -1.70 13.20 -1.07
N GLU A 60 -0.63 13.16 -0.27
CA GLU A 60 0.71 13.59 -0.71
C GLU A 60 1.21 12.79 -1.92
N MET A 61 0.96 11.49 -1.94
CA MET A 61 1.49 10.59 -2.98
C MET A 61 0.69 10.62 -4.29
N PHE A 62 -0.63 10.68 -4.22
CA PHE A 62 -1.50 10.42 -5.37
C PHE A 62 -2.41 11.59 -5.77
N GLY A 63 -2.52 12.62 -4.93
CA GLY A 63 -3.52 13.69 -5.12
C GLY A 63 -4.97 13.21 -4.88
N GLU A 64 -5.94 14.12 -5.06
CA GLU A 64 -7.37 13.79 -5.15
C GLU A 64 -7.76 13.38 -6.58
#